data_AF-A0A5K3G0V4-F1
#
_entry.id   AF-A0A5K3G0V4-F1
#
_cell.length_a   1.000
_cell.length_b   1.000
_cell.length_c   1.000
_cell.angle_alpha   90.00
_cell.angle_beta   90.00
_cell.angle_gamma   90.00
#
_symmetry.space_group_name_H-M   'P 1'
#
loop_
_entity.id
_entity.type
_entity.pdbx_description
1 polymer ?
#
loop_
_entity_poly.entity_id
_entity_poly.type
_entity_poly.pdbx_seq_one_letter_code
_entity_poly.pdbx_strand_id
1 'polypeptide(L)' 'RLLIAISAFTWLVIAEPLNNTEREAIVGFHTGIRENVDPPASNMMLMVSA' A
#
# COMPACT_ATOMS: atom_id res chain seq x y z
N ARG A 1 7.59 -29.12 -15.81
CA ARG A 1 6.43 -29.36 -14.89
C ARG A 1 6.46 -28.41 -13.70
N LEU A 2 7.56 -28.34 -12.93
CA LEU A 2 7.69 -27.39 -11.80
C LEU A 2 7.50 -25.92 -12.20
N LEU A 3 8.15 -25.47 -13.28
CA LEU A 3 8.01 -24.07 -13.75
C LEU A 3 6.58 -23.71 -14.14
N ILE A 4 5.83 -24.65 -14.74
CA ILE A 4 4.42 -24.45 -15.09
C ILE A 4 3.57 -24.29 -13.83
N ALA A 5 3.82 -25.13 -12.82
CA ALA A 5 3.13 -25.03 -11.53
C ALA A 5 3.46 -23.70 -10.83
N ILE A 6 4.73 -23.30 -10.79
CA ILE A 6 5.15 -22.01 -10.22
C ILE A 6 4.47 -20.86 -10.96
N SER A 7 4.49 -20.84 -12.29
CA SER A 7 3.83 -19.78 -13.07
C SER A 7 2.32 -19.70 -12.80
N ALA A 8 1.64 -20.85 -12.68
CA ALA A 8 0.22 -20.89 -12.33
C ALA A 8 -0.04 -20.35 -10.92
N PHE A 9 0.81 -20.69 -9.94
CA PHE A 9 0.69 -20.14 -8.59
C PHE A 9 0.99 -18.64 -8.56
N THR A 10 2.00 -18.17 -9.29
CA THR A 10 2.30 -16.74 -9.40
C THR A 10 1.09 -15.97 -9.96
N TRP A 11 0.42 -16.51 -10.97
CA TRP A 11 -0.78 -15.90 -11.53
C TRP A 11 -1.93 -15.75 -10.51
N LEU A 12 -2.08 -16.71 -9.61
CA LEU A 12 -3.13 -16.70 -8.58
C LEU A 12 -2.84 -15.72 -7.43
N VAL A 13 -1.59 -15.32 -7.23
CA VAL A 13 -1.18 -14.46 -6.12
C VAL A 13 -0.84 -13.03 -6.54
N ILE A 14 -0.80 -12.74 -7.84
CA ILE A 14 -0.68 -11.37 -8.33
C ILE A 14 -1.99 -10.64 -8.05
N ALA A 15 -1.95 -9.72 -7.10
CA ALA A 15 -3.02 -8.75 -6.89
C ALA A 15 -3.04 -7.74 -8.05
N GLU A 16 -4.23 -7.27 -8.41
CA GLU A 16 -4.36 -6.15 -9.34
C GLU A 16 -3.62 -4.92 -8.78
N PRO A 17 -2.90 -4.17 -9.63
CA PRO A 17 -2.32 -2.90 -9.21
C PRO A 17 -3.40 -1.94 -8.74
N LEU A 18 -3.15 -1.25 -7.62
CA LEU A 18 -4.07 -0.23 -7.11
C LEU A 18 -4.29 0.86 -8.15
N ASN A 19 -5.56 1.19 -8.39
CA ASN A 19 -5.93 2.36 -9.16
C ASN A 19 -5.68 3.65 -8.35
N ASN A 20 -5.78 4.80 -9.02
CA ASN A 20 -5.47 6.09 -8.38
C ASN A 20 -6.37 6.39 -7.18
N THR A 21 -7.67 6.08 -7.27
CA THR A 21 -8.62 6.30 -6.18
C THR A 21 -8.30 5.44 -4.96
N GLU A 22 -7.96 4.16 -5.17
CA GLU A 22 -7.56 3.27 -4.07
C GLU A 22 -6.26 3.74 -3.43
N ARG A 23 -5.30 4.21 -4.24
CA ARG A 23 -4.04 4.77 -3.76
C ARG A 23 -4.27 6.02 -2.92
N GLU A 24 -5.12 6.94 -3.38
CA GLU A 24 -5.49 8.15 -2.65
C GLU A 24 -6.19 7.82 -1.32
N ALA A 25 -7.12 6.85 -1.32
CA ALA A 25 -7.78 6.40 -0.10
C ALA A 25 -6.79 5.84 0.93
N ILE A 26 -5.82 5.06 0.48
CA ILE A 26 -4.75 4.52 1.34
C ILE A 26 -3.89 5.65 1.90
N VAL A 27 -3.47 6.60 1.07
CA VAL A 27 -2.67 7.75 1.52
C VAL A 27 -3.46 8.58 2.55
N GLY A 28 -4.73 8.88 2.28
CA GLY A 28 -5.59 9.63 3.20
C GLY A 28 -5.74 8.94 4.56
N PHE A 29 -5.97 7.62 4.55
CA PHE A 29 -6.04 6.84 5.78
C PHE A 29 -4.73 6.89 6.59
N HIS A 30 -3.58 6.71 5.95
CA HIS A 30 -2.28 6.76 6.62
C HIS A 30 -1.95 8.15 7.14
N THR A 31 -2.31 9.21 6.41
CA THR A 31 -2.15 10.60 6.85
C THR A 31 -2.92 10.83 8.16
N GLY A 32 -4.18 10.39 8.23
CA GLY A 32 -4.97 10.52 9.46
C GLY A 32 -4.31 9.85 10.67
N ILE A 33 -3.71 8.67 10.50
CA ILE A 33 -2.95 8.03 11.59
C ILE A 33 -1.73 8.87 11.98
N ARG A 34 -0.95 9.32 10.99
CA ARG A 34 0.32 10.06 11.21
C ARG A 34 0.10 11.41 11.87
N GLU A 35 -1.02 12.06 11.60
CA GLU A 35 -1.39 13.36 12.19
C GLU A 35 -1.89 13.24 13.64
N ASN A 36 -2.39 12.07 14.05
CA ASN A 36 -3.02 11.86 15.36
C ASN A 36 -2.19 10.98 16.31
N VAL A 37 -0.87 10.89 16.10
CA VAL A 37 0.02 10.12 16.99
C VAL A 37 0.19 10.78 18.35
N ASP A 38 0.29 9.96 19.39
CA ASP A 38 0.58 10.38 20.76
C ASP A 38 1.78 9.56 21.31
N PRO A 39 2.89 10.20 21.73
CA PRO A 39 3.12 11.65 21.79
C PRO A 39 3.20 12.31 20.40
N PRO A 40 2.91 13.62 20.30
CA PRO A 40 3.02 14.36 19.04
C PRO A 40 4.42 14.30 18.44
N ALA A 41 4.51 14.00 17.16
CA ALA A 41 5.76 14.01 16.41
C ALA A 41 5.98 15.37 15.74
N SER A 42 7.12 16.03 15.99
CA SER A 42 7.43 17.36 15.45
C SER A 42 7.86 17.35 13.97
N ASN A 43 8.17 16.18 13.41
CA ASN A 43 8.76 16.03 12.07
C ASN A 43 8.25 14.80 11.31
N MET A 44 7.02 14.36 11.58
CA MET A 44 6.43 13.23 10.86
C MET A 44 6.25 13.60 9.38
N MET A 45 6.94 12.90 8.48
CA MET A 45 6.84 13.15 7.03
C MET A 45 5.46 12.76 6.49
N LEU A 46 4.98 13.42 5.43
CA LEU A 46 3.76 12.97 4.74
C LEU A 46 4.07 11.79 3.82
N MET A 47 3.11 10.87 3.71
CA MET A 47 3.18 9.78 2.74
C MET A 47 2.73 10.32 1.37
N VAL A 48 3.56 10.13 0.35
CA VAL A 48 3.24 10.50 -1.03
C VAL A 48 2.92 9.25 -1.84
N SER A 49 1.87 9.33 -2.67
CA SER A 49 1.61 8.34 -3.69
C SER A 49 2.69 8.45 -4.79
N ALA A 50 3.42 7.36 -5.02
CA ALA A 50 4.31 7.21 -6.18
C ALA A 50 3.51 7.07 -7.49
#